data_AF-A0A7S4ANX4-F1
#
_entry.id   AF-A0A7S4ANX4-F1
#
_cell.length_a   1.000
_cell.length_b   1.000
_cell.length_c   1.000
_cell.angle_alpha   90.00
_cell.angle_beta   90.00
_cell.angle_gamma   90.00
#
_symmetry.space_group_name_H-M   'P 1'
#
loop_
_entity.id
_entity.type
_entity.pdbx_description
1 polymer ?
#
loop_
_entity_poly.entity_id
_entity_poly.type
_entity_poly.pdbx_seq_one_letter_code
_entity_poly.pdbx_strand_id
1 'polypeptide(L)'
;MLPREEDQPKDNANDNQDDDATATAVMTPAAPMGMGPTNTGLIWENRQMVYERARVANIPRCDRYLEIFERARCEVVEMETAGDNTNHDSAIGDAQFVTHLIGRLLDRDLLTPSPIVSKEYKDLAKISEIAAAGSFDRFYGMYKYNEHSRDRIRKLRENLASLEC
;
A
#
# COMPACT_ATOMS: atom_id res chain seq x y z
N MET A 1 16.52 -39.90 -53.33
CA MET A 1 17.91 -39.68 -52.89
C MET A 1 18.04 -38.18 -52.65
N LEU A 2 17.86 -37.76 -51.39
CA LEU A 2 17.81 -36.35 -50.99
C LEU A 2 19.24 -35.88 -50.67
N PRO A 3 19.65 -34.66 -51.06
CA PRO A 3 20.88 -34.07 -50.55
C PRO A 3 20.68 -33.63 -49.10
N ARG A 4 21.75 -33.79 -48.31
CA ARG A 4 21.87 -33.43 -46.90
C ARG A 4 22.14 -31.92 -46.79
N GLU A 5 21.36 -31.23 -45.95
CA GLU A 5 21.73 -29.92 -45.42
C GLU A 5 22.46 -30.15 -44.09
N GLU A 6 23.78 -29.97 -44.09
CA GLU A 6 24.58 -29.73 -42.89
C GLU A 6 25.03 -28.26 -42.89
N ASP A 7 25.07 -27.71 -41.68
CA ASP A 7 25.82 -26.54 -41.22
C ASP A 7 25.30 -25.12 -41.46
N GLN A 8 24.52 -24.64 -40.48
CA GLN A 8 24.79 -23.36 -39.81
C GLN A 8 24.50 -23.46 -38.29
N PRO A 9 25.47 -23.23 -37.40
CA PRO A 9 25.19 -23.11 -35.97
C PRO A 9 24.80 -21.67 -35.61
N LYS A 10 23.52 -21.53 -35.23
CA LYS A 10 22.92 -20.67 -34.21
C LYS A 10 23.64 -19.35 -33.91
N ASP A 11 23.04 -18.26 -34.37
CA ASP A 11 23.22 -16.92 -33.79
C ASP A 11 23.04 -16.99 -32.28
N ASN A 12 24.13 -16.75 -31.56
CA ASN A 12 24.13 -16.47 -30.13
C ASN A 12 23.57 -15.05 -29.95
N ALA A 13 22.25 -14.91 -30.08
CA ALA A 13 21.55 -13.79 -29.47
C ALA A 13 21.62 -14.02 -27.96
N ASN A 14 22.55 -13.33 -27.33
CA ASN A 14 22.62 -13.21 -25.88
C ASN A 14 21.36 -12.46 -25.44
N ASP A 15 20.27 -13.18 -25.22
CA ASP A 15 19.12 -12.73 -24.45
C ASP A 15 19.60 -12.55 -23.00
N ASN A 16 20.32 -11.46 -22.75
CA ASN A 16 20.35 -10.84 -21.44
C ASN A 16 18.96 -10.26 -21.23
N GLN A 17 18.05 -11.13 -20.83
CA GLN A 17 16.83 -10.73 -20.15
C GLN A 17 17.29 -10.12 -18.83
N ASP A 18 17.44 -8.80 -18.83
CA ASP A 18 17.54 -8.00 -17.62
C ASP A 18 16.22 -8.20 -16.87
N ASP A 19 16.14 -9.28 -16.10
CA ASP A 19 15.04 -9.59 -15.21
C ASP A 19 15.06 -8.55 -14.08
N ASP A 20 14.24 -7.52 -14.27
CA ASP A 20 14.05 -6.40 -13.36
C ASP A 20 13.58 -6.90 -11.98
N ALA A 21 14.44 -6.73 -10.97
CA ALA A 21 14.19 -7.22 -9.61
C ALA A 21 13.20 -6.30 -8.89
N THR A 22 11.98 -6.80 -8.63
CA THR A 22 10.94 -6.05 -7.91
C THR A 22 10.82 -6.59 -6.49
N ALA A 23 11.24 -5.81 -5.50
CA ALA A 23 10.83 -6.02 -4.11
C ALA A 23 9.63 -5.12 -3.85
N THR A 24 8.45 -5.69 -3.63
CA THR A 24 7.27 -4.91 -3.22
C THR A 24 7.40 -4.63 -1.73
N ALA A 25 7.53 -3.36 -1.37
CA ALA A 25 7.56 -2.91 0.02
C ALA A 25 6.37 -1.99 0.26
N VAL A 26 5.48 -2.40 1.16
CA VAL A 26 4.37 -1.57 1.60
C VAL A 26 4.64 -1.13 3.02
N MET A 27 5.00 0.15 3.17
CA MET A 27 4.96 0.77 4.49
C MET A 27 3.51 0.98 4.89
N THR A 28 3.11 0.35 5.98
CA THR A 28 1.79 0.60 6.56
C THR A 28 1.68 2.08 6.94
N PRO A 29 0.54 2.76 6.63
CA PRO A 29 0.31 4.09 7.17
C PRO A 29 0.40 4.01 8.69
N ALA A 30 0.94 5.05 9.33
CA ALA A 30 1.11 5.10 10.77
C ALA A 30 -0.18 4.59 11.44
N ALA A 31 -0.06 3.54 12.26
CA ALA A 31 -1.12 3.22 13.21
C ALA A 31 -1.49 4.51 13.95
N PRO A 32 -2.76 4.75 14.28
CA PRO A 32 -3.15 5.89 15.11
C PRO A 32 -2.74 5.63 16.56
N MET A 33 -1.45 5.41 16.82
CA MET A 33 -0.85 5.36 18.14
C MET A 33 0.17 6.48 18.19
N GLY A 34 -0.32 7.66 18.56
CA GLY A 34 0.48 8.79 19.05
C GLY A 34 1.42 9.46 18.04
N MET A 35 0.91 10.36 17.21
CA MET A 35 1.72 11.50 16.76
C MET A 35 1.28 12.74 17.54
N GLY A 36 2.13 13.20 18.46
CA GLY A 36 2.16 14.61 18.82
C GLY A 36 2.82 15.41 17.68
N PRO A 37 2.52 16.71 17.56
CA PRO A 37 3.19 17.56 16.57
C PRO A 37 4.67 17.71 16.97
N THR A 38 5.55 17.91 16.00
CA THR A 38 6.99 18.20 16.15
C THR A 38 7.92 17.03 16.46
N ASN A 39 8.06 16.06 15.54
CA ASN A 39 9.36 15.38 15.42
C ASN A 39 9.64 15.00 13.96
N THR A 40 10.33 15.88 13.24
CA THR A 40 10.79 15.64 11.85
C THR A 40 11.96 14.64 11.77
N GLY A 41 12.36 14.02 12.88
CA GLY A 41 13.55 13.16 12.96
C GLY A 41 13.31 11.65 12.88
N LEU A 42 12.06 11.17 12.98
CA LEU A 42 11.78 9.74 13.20
C LEU A 42 10.58 9.26 12.38
N ILE A 43 10.59 9.56 11.08
CA ILE A 43 9.49 9.20 10.17
C ILE A 43 9.30 7.67 10.10
N TRP A 44 10.36 6.89 10.30
CA TRP A 44 10.39 5.44 10.10
C TRP A 44 10.46 4.62 11.40
N GLU A 45 10.77 5.25 12.54
CA GLU A 45 10.89 4.54 13.81
C GLU A 45 9.56 3.91 14.24
N ASN A 46 9.61 2.64 14.68
CA ASN A 46 8.47 1.84 15.12
C ASN A 46 7.37 1.67 14.07
N ARG A 47 7.71 1.79 12.77
CA ARG A 47 6.79 1.47 11.68
C ARG A 47 7.04 0.09 11.12
N GLN A 48 5.95 -0.61 10.84
CA GLN A 48 6.00 -1.88 10.14
C GLN A 48 6.20 -1.64 8.64
N MET A 49 7.33 -2.14 8.12
CA MET A 49 7.58 -2.30 6.69
C MET A 49 7.39 -3.76 6.33
N VAL A 50 6.33 -4.05 5.58
CA VAL A 50 6.06 -5.40 5.07
C VAL A 50 6.72 -5.53 3.70
N TYR A 51 7.41 -6.64 3.44
CA TYR A 51 8.04 -6.92 2.16
C TYR A 51 7.90 -8.38 1.74
N GLU A 52 8.00 -8.62 0.44
CA GLU A 52 8.10 -9.95 -0.17
C GLU A 52 9.36 -10.03 -1.04
N ARG A 53 10.11 -11.13 -0.95
CA ARG A 53 11.22 -11.43 -1.86
C ARG A 53 10.72 -12.05 -3.15
N ALA A 54 10.10 -11.23 -4.00
CA ALA A 54 9.67 -11.67 -5.32
C ALA A 54 10.87 -11.77 -6.29
N ARG A 55 11.32 -13.00 -6.58
CA ARG A 55 12.34 -13.31 -7.61
C ARG A 55 13.66 -12.57 -7.40
N VAL A 56 14.22 -12.64 -6.20
CA VAL A 56 15.48 -11.95 -5.87
C VAL A 56 16.69 -12.74 -6.40
N ALA A 57 17.32 -12.23 -7.46
CA ALA A 57 18.55 -12.82 -8.02
C ALA A 57 19.81 -12.52 -7.19
N ASN A 58 19.85 -11.38 -6.49
CA ASN A 58 21.00 -10.95 -5.69
C ASN A 58 20.61 -10.72 -4.22
N ILE A 59 20.64 -11.80 -3.44
CA ILE A 59 20.29 -11.80 -2.01
C ILE A 59 21.13 -10.80 -1.21
N PRO A 60 22.47 -10.71 -1.36
CA PRO A 60 23.26 -9.74 -0.60
C PRO A 60 22.90 -8.27 -0.87
N ARG A 61 22.46 -7.95 -2.10
CA ARG A 61 21.99 -6.60 -2.43
C ARG A 61 20.63 -6.32 -1.78
N CYS A 62 19.73 -7.30 -1.78
CA CYS A 62 18.44 -7.21 -1.13
C CYS A 62 18.58 -7.01 0.39
N ASP A 63 19.44 -7.77 1.05
CA ASP A 63 19.67 -7.64 2.49
C ASP A 63 20.22 -6.25 2.84
N ARG A 64 21.20 -5.74 2.07
CA ARG A 64 21.70 -4.37 2.25
C ARG A 64 20.63 -3.29 2.07
N TYR A 65 19.62 -3.54 1.24
CA TYR A 65 18.49 -2.63 1.08
C TYR A 65 17.56 -2.67 2.29
N LEU A 66 17.27 -3.87 2.81
CA LEU A 66 16.44 -4.04 4.01
C LEU A 66 17.09 -3.46 5.26
N GLU A 67 18.42 -3.56 5.39
CA GLU A 67 19.19 -2.94 6.48
C GLU A 67 18.95 -1.43 6.61
N ILE A 68 18.58 -0.72 5.53
CA ILE A 68 18.27 0.71 5.57
C ILE A 68 17.10 0.98 6.52
N PHE A 69 16.08 0.12 6.46
CA PHE A 69 14.87 0.25 7.27
C PHE A 69 15.11 -0.21 8.70
N GLU A 70 15.86 -1.30 8.89
CA GLU A 70 16.27 -1.76 10.22
C GLU A 70 17.09 -0.70 10.97
N ARG A 71 18.04 -0.06 10.28
CA ARG A 71 18.85 1.05 10.84
C ARG A 71 18.00 2.27 11.19
N ALA A 72 16.90 2.47 10.48
CA ALA A 72 15.92 3.51 10.78
C ALA A 72 14.89 3.08 11.85
N ARG A 73 15.09 1.92 12.49
CA ARG A 73 14.21 1.35 13.52
C ARG A 73 12.80 1.02 13.01
N CYS A 74 12.68 0.67 11.73
CA CYS A 74 11.47 0.00 11.25
C CYS A 74 11.41 -1.44 11.74
N GLU A 75 10.19 -1.93 11.93
CA GLU A 75 9.89 -3.34 12.07
C GLU A 75 9.77 -3.93 10.66
N VAL A 76 10.85 -4.57 10.20
CA VAL A 76 10.92 -5.19 8.86
C VAL A 76 10.33 -6.59 8.93
N VAL A 77 9.24 -6.83 8.20
CA VAL A 77 8.47 -8.08 8.25
C VAL A 77 8.40 -8.70 6.86
N GLU A 78 8.94 -9.91 6.70
CA GLU A 78 8.79 -10.69 5.47
C GLU A 78 7.44 -11.41 5.47
N MET A 79 6.66 -11.26 4.39
CA MET A 79 5.41 -11.99 4.18
C MET A 79 5.36 -12.55 2.75
N GLU A 80 5.09 -13.86 2.63
CA GLU A 80 4.93 -14.53 1.34
C GLU A 80 3.49 -14.36 0.82
N THR A 81 3.33 -13.99 -0.45
CA THR A 81 2.01 -13.80 -1.08
C THR A 81 1.45 -15.11 -1.68
N ALA A 82 2.26 -16.17 -1.72
CA ALA A 82 1.98 -17.38 -2.51
C ALA A 82 1.35 -18.55 -1.73
N GLY A 83 1.35 -18.55 -0.40
CA GLY A 83 1.00 -19.72 0.42
C GLY A 83 -0.36 -19.69 1.13
N ASP A 84 -0.87 -18.50 1.44
CA ASP A 84 -2.19 -18.29 2.07
C ASP A 84 -2.97 -17.29 1.22
N ASN A 85 -4.27 -17.48 1.08
CA ASN A 85 -5.20 -16.74 0.22
C ASN A 85 -5.38 -15.25 0.61
N THR A 86 -4.46 -14.72 1.41
CA THR A 86 -4.49 -13.37 1.96
C THR A 86 -3.35 -12.57 1.36
N ASN A 87 -3.54 -12.07 0.12
CA ASN A 87 -2.63 -11.09 -0.46
C ASN A 87 -2.59 -9.85 0.45
N HIS A 88 -1.46 -9.63 1.13
CA HIS A 88 -1.28 -8.54 2.08
C HIS A 88 -1.43 -7.17 1.41
N ASP A 89 -1.00 -7.04 0.15
CA ASP A 89 -1.20 -5.81 -0.63
C ASP A 89 -2.68 -5.53 -0.87
N SER A 90 -3.47 -6.57 -1.15
CA SER A 90 -4.91 -6.45 -1.31
C SER A 90 -5.57 -6.03 0.00
N ALA A 91 -5.19 -6.66 1.12
CA ALA A 91 -5.74 -6.34 2.44
C ALA A 91 -5.37 -4.91 2.89
N ILE A 92 -4.11 -4.50 2.71
CA ILE A 92 -3.65 -3.15 3.03
C ILE A 92 -4.31 -2.13 2.09
N GLY A 93 -4.41 -2.45 0.81
CA GLY A 93 -5.08 -1.64 -0.21
C GLY A 93 -6.56 -1.43 0.11
N ASP A 94 -7.27 -2.48 0.52
CA ASP A 94 -8.67 -2.42 0.97
C ASP A 94 -8.85 -1.52 2.18
N ALA A 95 -8.04 -1.75 3.23
CA ALA A 95 -8.10 -0.97 4.46
C ALA A 95 -7.79 0.51 4.18
N GLN A 96 -6.71 0.78 3.44
CA GLN A 96 -6.30 2.13 3.09
C GLN A 96 -7.34 2.84 2.21
N PHE A 97 -7.95 2.12 1.25
CA PHE A 97 -9.02 2.67 0.42
C PHE A 97 -10.22 3.09 1.25
N VAL A 98 -10.69 2.24 2.17
CA VAL A 98 -11.82 2.56 3.06
C VAL A 98 -11.50 3.76 3.94
N THR A 99 -10.32 3.82 4.57
CA THR A 99 -9.91 4.96 5.40
C THR A 99 -9.92 6.26 4.60
N HIS A 100 -9.35 6.27 3.39
CA HIS A 100 -9.32 7.45 2.54
C HIS A 100 -10.69 7.82 1.94
N LEU A 101 -11.56 6.84 1.70
CA LEU A 101 -12.93 7.06 1.24
C LEU A 101 -13.75 7.77 2.32
N ILE A 102 -13.73 7.26 3.55
CA ILE A 102 -14.47 7.85 4.68
C ILE A 102 -13.90 9.22 5.04
N GLY A 103 -12.58 9.36 5.17
CA GLY A 103 -11.98 10.66 5.48
C GLY A 103 -12.31 11.75 4.45
N ARG A 104 -12.37 11.42 3.15
CA ARG A 104 -12.80 12.37 2.10
C ARG A 104 -14.28 12.73 2.16
N LEU A 105 -15.13 11.86 2.69
CA LEU A 105 -16.54 12.16 2.89
C LEU A 105 -16.74 13.08 4.10
N LEU A 106 -15.94 12.90 5.15
CA LEU A 106 -15.96 13.73 6.36
C LEU A 106 -15.52 15.18 6.08
N ASP A 107 -14.59 15.39 5.14
CA ASP A 107 -14.04 16.70 4.77
C ASP A 107 -15.03 17.63 4.05
N ARG A 108 -16.20 17.11 3.63
CA ARG A 108 -17.24 17.87 2.92
C ARG A 108 -18.18 18.63 3.87
N ASP A 109 -17.60 19.43 4.77
CA ASP A 109 -18.30 20.20 5.79
C ASP A 109 -19.14 19.36 6.77
N LEU A 110 -18.91 18.04 6.81
CA LEU A 110 -19.65 17.13 7.70
C LEU A 110 -19.15 17.24 9.15
N LEU A 111 -17.88 17.60 9.32
CA LEU A 111 -17.27 17.82 10.63
C LEU A 111 -17.19 19.32 10.96
N THR A 112 -18.19 19.84 11.66
CA THR A 112 -18.18 21.20 12.18
C THR A 112 -17.34 21.32 13.47
N PRO A 113 -16.37 22.25 13.56
CA PRO A 113 -15.61 22.46 14.78
C PRO A 113 -16.53 22.91 15.93
N SER A 114 -16.46 22.20 17.06
CA SER A 114 -17.23 22.47 18.28
C SER A 114 -16.29 22.67 19.47
N PRO A 115 -16.62 23.50 20.47
CA PRO A 115 -15.81 23.64 21.68
C PRO A 115 -15.89 22.43 22.62
N ILE A 116 -16.92 21.59 22.49
CA ILE A 116 -17.08 20.34 23.24
C ILE A 116 -17.00 19.20 22.23
N VAL A 117 -15.85 18.54 22.18
CA VAL A 117 -15.59 17.45 21.24
C VAL A 117 -15.20 16.21 22.03
N SER A 118 -15.98 15.13 21.86
CA SER A 118 -15.66 13.83 22.43
C SER A 118 -14.36 13.28 21.83
N LYS A 119 -13.76 12.27 22.47
CA LYS A 119 -12.53 11.66 21.96
C LYS A 119 -12.75 11.07 20.57
N GLU A 120 -13.89 10.42 20.37
CA GLU A 120 -14.27 9.74 19.13
C GLU A 120 -14.43 10.72 17.97
N TYR A 121 -14.99 11.91 18.23
CA TYR A 121 -15.13 12.93 17.20
C TYR A 121 -13.76 13.53 16.79
N LYS A 122 -12.81 13.64 17.73
CA LYS A 122 -11.43 14.02 17.40
C LYS A 122 -10.74 12.97 16.52
N ASP A 123 -11.01 11.69 16.76
CA ASP A 123 -10.49 10.60 15.93
C ASP A 123 -11.05 10.67 14.50
N LEU A 124 -12.34 10.98 14.33
CA LEU A 124 -12.94 11.23 13.00
C LEU A 124 -12.30 12.43 12.29
N ALA A 125 -12.08 13.54 12.99
CA ALA A 125 -11.39 14.71 12.43
C ALA A 125 -9.98 14.36 11.98
N LYS A 126 -9.24 13.58 12.77
CA LYS A 126 -7.91 13.10 12.40
C LYS A 126 -7.93 12.23 11.13
N ILE A 127 -8.93 11.37 10.97
CA ILE A 127 -9.10 10.57 9.75
C ILE A 127 -9.35 11.48 8.53
N SER A 128 -10.15 12.54 8.70
CA SER A 128 -10.37 13.56 7.66
C SER A 128 -9.06 14.24 7.25
N GLU A 129 -8.27 14.69 8.22
CA GLU A 129 -6.96 15.31 7.98
C GLU A 129 -5.99 14.37 7.25
N ILE A 130 -5.92 13.10 7.66
CA ILE A 130 -5.10 12.08 6.98
C ILE A 130 -5.53 11.91 5.52
N ALA A 131 -6.83 11.93 5.26
CA ALA A 131 -7.36 11.76 3.91
C ALA A 131 -7.12 13.00 3.03
N ALA A 132 -7.23 14.20 3.61
CA ALA A 132 -6.97 15.49 2.96
C ALA A 132 -5.48 15.69 2.64
N ALA A 133 -4.57 15.19 3.48
CA ALA A 133 -3.14 15.21 3.22
C ALA A 133 -2.74 14.34 2.00
N GLY A 134 -3.57 13.39 1.58
CA GLY A 134 -3.34 12.57 0.40
C GLY A 134 -3.84 13.24 -0.89
N SER A 135 -3.02 13.20 -1.95
CA SER A 135 -3.45 13.68 -3.27
C SER A 135 -4.67 12.90 -3.79
N PHE A 136 -5.50 13.56 -4.61
CA PHE A 136 -6.62 12.90 -5.28
C PHE A 136 -6.13 11.75 -6.19
N ASP A 137 -4.97 11.92 -6.86
CA ASP A 137 -4.39 10.89 -7.73
C ASP A 137 -4.07 9.60 -6.97
N ARG A 138 -3.57 9.70 -5.74
CA ARG A 138 -3.33 8.53 -4.88
C ARG A 138 -4.64 7.78 -4.57
N PHE A 139 -5.71 8.52 -4.28
CA PHE A 139 -7.03 7.94 -4.06
C PHE A 139 -7.60 7.31 -5.31
N TYR A 140 -7.47 7.99 -6.45
CA TYR A 140 -7.93 7.48 -7.73
C TYR A 140 -7.17 6.21 -8.14
N GLY A 141 -5.87 6.13 -7.85
CA GLY A 141 -5.08 4.92 -8.01
C GLY A 141 -5.67 3.75 -7.23
N MET A 142 -5.93 3.92 -5.94
CA MET A 142 -6.60 2.88 -5.13
C MET A 142 -7.95 2.50 -5.71
N TYR A 143 -8.80 3.48 -6.07
CA TYR A 143 -10.11 3.22 -6.67
C TYR A 143 -10.03 2.42 -7.98
N LYS A 144 -9.04 2.71 -8.83
CA LYS A 144 -8.90 2.14 -10.17
C LYS A 144 -8.30 0.74 -10.14
N TYR A 145 -7.32 0.49 -9.28
CA TYR A 145 -6.53 -0.75 -9.29
C TYR A 145 -6.97 -1.77 -8.24
N ASN A 146 -7.75 -1.37 -7.22
CA ASN A 146 -8.32 -2.32 -6.28
C ASN A 146 -9.72 -2.77 -6.76
N GLU A 147 -9.85 -4.08 -7.01
CA GLU A 147 -11.07 -4.73 -7.50
C GLU A 147 -12.29 -4.57 -6.56
N HIS A 148 -12.04 -4.49 -5.25
CA HIS A 148 -13.08 -4.34 -4.23
C HIS A 148 -13.59 -2.90 -4.08
N SER A 149 -12.87 -1.90 -4.60
CA SER A 149 -13.19 -0.47 -4.42
C SER A 149 -14.62 -0.12 -4.81
N ARG A 150 -15.08 -0.65 -5.95
CA ARG A 150 -16.44 -0.39 -6.46
C ARG A 150 -17.52 -0.98 -5.55
N ASP A 151 -17.27 -2.17 -5.00
CA ASP A 151 -18.17 -2.82 -4.06
C ASP A 151 -18.27 -2.05 -2.74
N ARG A 152 -17.13 -1.56 -2.22
CA ARG A 152 -17.09 -0.73 -1.01
C ARG A 152 -17.90 0.56 -1.16
N ILE A 153 -17.79 1.25 -2.30
CA ILE A 153 -18.61 2.44 -2.58
C ILE A 153 -20.10 2.09 -2.69
N ARG A 154 -20.44 0.97 -3.35
CA ARG A 154 -21.84 0.53 -3.46
C ARG A 154 -22.45 0.28 -2.08
N LYS A 155 -21.78 -0.52 -1.25
CA LYS A 155 -22.21 -0.81 0.13
C LYS A 155 -22.37 0.46 0.96
N LEU A 156 -21.44 1.41 0.82
CA LEU A 156 -21.55 2.68 1.53
C LEU A 156 -22.80 3.47 1.12
N ARG A 157 -23.15 3.48 -0.16
CA ARG A 157 -24.38 4.12 -0.65
C ARG A 157 -25.63 3.43 -0.13
N GLU A 158 -25.66 2.10 -0.15
CA GLU A 158 -26.77 1.31 0.39
C GLU A 158 -26.95 1.56 1.89
N ASN A 159 -25.86 1.58 2.65
CA ASN A 159 -25.88 1.88 4.08
C ASN A 159 -26.41 3.29 4.36
N LEU A 160 -25.95 4.31 3.62
CA LEU A 160 -26.46 5.67 3.78
C LEU A 160 -27.95 5.77 3.43
N ALA A 161 -28.38 5.15 2.32
CA ALA A 161 -29.79 5.12 1.94
C ALA A 161 -30.66 4.44 3.00
N SER A 162 -30.15 3.41 3.70
CA SER A 162 -30.88 2.73 4.78
C SER A 162 -31.11 3.60 6.02
N LEU A 163 -30.34 4.68 6.19
CA LEU A 163 -30.48 5.63 7.31
C LEU A 163 -31.48 6.75 7.03
N GLU A 164 -31.86 6.95 5.76
CA GLU A 164 -32.85 7.95 5.33
C GLU A 164 -34.30 7.43 5.44
N CYS A 165 -34.48 6.19 5.93
CA CYS A 165 -35.75 5.50 6.11
C CYS A 165 -36.54 5.98 7.34
#